data_AF-A0A1Y1KVH3-F1
#
_entry.id   AF-A0A1Y1KVH3-F1
#
_cell.length_a   1.000
_cell.length_b   1.000
_cell.length_c   1.000
_cell.angle_alpha   90.00
_cell.angle_beta   90.00
_cell.angle_gamma   90.00
#
_symmetry.space_group_name_H-M   'P 1'
#
loop_
_entity.id
_entity.type
_entity.pdbx_description
1 polymer ?
#
loop_
_entity_poly.entity_id
_entity_poly.type
_entity_poly.pdbx_seq_one_letter_code
_entity_poly.pdbx_strand_id
1 'polypeptide(L)'
;AIYHLIAVMGDAILPYVIFLIVPVLGRMSDSDNEIRLIATTSFATLVKLVPLEAGIPDPPGLSEELLKGRDRERTFIAQLLDPKKVEQFKIPVAIKAELRSYQQEGVNW
;
A
#
# COMPACT_ATOMS: atom_id res chain seq x y z
N ALA A 1 -17.77 -4.75 -5.04
CA ALA A 1 -17.10 -5.02 -6.34
C ALA A 1 -15.64 -5.44 -6.17
N ILE A 2 -14.77 -4.63 -5.54
CA ILE A 2 -13.32 -4.92 -5.40
C ILE A 2 -13.04 -6.29 -4.76
N TYR A 3 -13.71 -6.62 -3.64
CA TYR A 3 -13.58 -7.93 -3.00
C TYR A 3 -13.84 -9.11 -3.96
N HIS A 4 -14.91 -9.03 -4.75
CA HIS A 4 -15.24 -10.05 -5.74
C HIS A 4 -14.24 -10.07 -6.90
N LEU A 5 -13.72 -8.92 -7.31
CA LEU A 5 -12.70 -8.84 -8.36
C LEU A 5 -11.43 -9.61 -7.95
N ILE A 6 -10.97 -9.42 -6.71
CA ILE A 6 -9.82 -10.14 -6.15
C ILE A 6 -10.08 -11.66 -6.14
N ALA A 7 -11.27 -12.07 -5.71
CA ALA A 7 -11.65 -13.48 -5.63
C ALA A 7 -11.76 -14.15 -7.01
N VAL A 8 -12.29 -13.44 -8.01
CA VAL A 8 -12.54 -13.99 -9.35
C VAL A 8 -11.27 -13.99 -10.20
N MET A 9 -10.45 -12.94 -10.13
CA MET A 9 -9.27 -12.84 -10.98
C MET A 9 -8.12 -13.73 -10.49
N GLY A 10 -8.06 -14.08 -9.19
CA GLY A 10 -6.95 -14.85 -8.64
C GLY A 10 -5.61 -14.21 -9.01
N ASP A 11 -4.68 -14.98 -9.57
CA ASP A 11 -3.35 -14.50 -9.97
C ASP A 11 -3.39 -13.45 -11.10
N ALA A 12 -4.46 -13.40 -11.90
CA ALA A 12 -4.59 -12.39 -12.96
C ALA A 12 -4.78 -10.96 -12.41
N ILE A 13 -5.04 -10.81 -11.11
CA ILE A 13 -5.14 -9.49 -10.46
C ILE A 13 -3.77 -8.81 -10.29
N LEU A 14 -2.66 -9.55 -10.36
CA LEU A 14 -1.33 -9.07 -10.00
C LEU A 14 -0.91 -7.73 -10.66
N PRO A 15 -1.14 -7.51 -11.97
CA PRO A 15 -0.80 -6.23 -12.61
C PRO A 15 -1.61 -5.04 -12.07
N TYR A 16 -2.73 -5.31 -11.40
CA TYR A 16 -3.69 -4.32 -10.90
C TYR A 16 -3.60 -4.10 -9.39
N VAL A 17 -2.85 -4.93 -8.66
CA VAL A 17 -2.80 -4.93 -7.18
C VAL A 17 -2.44 -3.55 -6.62
N ILE A 18 -1.45 -2.89 -7.21
CA ILE A 18 -0.96 -1.57 -6.76
C ILE A 18 -2.10 -0.54 -6.75
N PHE A 19 -2.89 -0.47 -7.83
CA PHE A 19 -4.02 0.44 -7.98
C PHE A 19 -5.16 0.17 -6.99
N LEU A 20 -5.26 -1.05 -6.47
CA LEU A 20 -6.34 -1.45 -5.56
C LEU A 20 -5.96 -1.23 -4.09
N ILE A 21 -4.68 -1.23 -3.75
CA ILE A 21 -4.22 -1.14 -2.36
C ILE A 21 -4.62 0.20 -1.72
N VAL A 22 -4.31 1.33 -2.36
CA VAL A 22 -4.56 2.65 -1.76
C VAL A 22 -6.07 2.92 -1.58
N PRO A 23 -6.94 2.69 -2.58
CA PRO A 23 -8.38 2.84 -2.39
C PRO A 23 -8.93 1.94 -1.29
N VAL A 24 -8.48 0.68 -1.20
CA VAL A 24 -8.95 -0.26 -0.18
C VAL A 24 -8.48 0.16 1.21
N LEU A 25 -7.22 0.60 1.36
CA LEU A 25 -6.68 1.12 2.61
C LEU A 25 -7.53 2.28 3.16
N GLY A 26 -7.90 3.24 2.30
CA GLY A 26 -8.77 4.35 2.70
C GLY A 26 -10.18 3.93 3.14
N ARG A 27 -10.65 2.74 2.76
CA ARG A 27 -11.94 2.17 3.20
C ARG A 27 -11.87 1.39 4.51
N MET A 28 -10.68 1.11 5.01
CA MET A 28 -10.52 0.60 6.38
C MET A 28 -10.86 1.64 7.45
N SER A 29 -10.91 2.92 7.08
CA SER A 29 -11.32 4.04 7.95
C SER A 29 -12.74 4.56 7.65
N ASP A 30 -13.59 3.76 6.98
CA ASP A 30 -14.98 4.14 6.73
C ASP A 30 -15.81 4.23 8.03
N SER A 31 -16.87 5.05 8.03
CA SER A 31 -17.84 5.12 9.13
C SER A 31 -18.64 3.82 9.31
N ASP A 32 -18.94 3.13 8.21
CA ASP A 32 -19.68 1.88 8.17
C ASP A 32 -18.79 0.69 8.55
N ASN A 33 -19.26 -0.11 9.52
CA ASN A 33 -18.51 -1.26 10.03
C ASN A 33 -18.31 -2.37 8.99
N GLU A 34 -19.31 -2.65 8.16
CA GLU A 34 -19.24 -3.71 7.15
C GLU A 34 -18.25 -3.32 6.04
N ILE A 35 -18.20 -2.03 5.68
CA ILE A 35 -17.19 -1.50 4.74
C ILE A 35 -15.78 -1.68 5.30
N ARG A 36 -15.55 -1.34 6.58
CA ARG A 36 -14.24 -1.54 7.21
C ARG A 36 -13.83 -3.01 7.21
N LEU A 37 -14.76 -3.92 7.54
CA LEU A 37 -14.49 -5.36 7.62
C LEU A 37 -14.09 -5.93 6.25
N ILE A 38 -14.86 -5.62 5.20
CA ILE A 38 -14.58 -6.12 3.84
C ILE A 38 -13.32 -5.47 3.26
N ALA A 39 -13.06 -4.19 3.57
CA ALA A 39 -11.85 -3.49 3.15
C ALA A 39 -10.60 -4.11 3.80
N THR A 40 -10.65 -4.37 5.11
CA THR A 40 -9.55 -5.01 5.86
C THR A 40 -9.23 -6.39 5.30
N THR A 41 -10.26 -7.19 5.01
CA THR A 41 -10.11 -8.52 4.42
C THR A 41 -9.52 -8.44 3.01
N SER A 42 -10.02 -7.53 2.18
CA SER A 42 -9.51 -7.31 0.82
C SER A 42 -8.05 -6.85 0.83
N PHE A 43 -7.69 -5.93 1.74
CA PHE A 43 -6.34 -5.44 1.92
C PHE A 43 -5.38 -6.58 2.30
N ALA A 44 -5.76 -7.40 3.27
CA ALA A 44 -4.94 -8.54 3.71
C ALA A 44 -4.65 -9.52 2.55
N THR A 45 -5.61 -9.72 1.64
CA THR A 45 -5.40 -10.53 0.43
C THR A 45 -4.47 -9.83 -0.56
N LEU A 46 -4.69 -8.54 -0.84
CA LEU A 46 -3.87 -7.77 -1.79
C LEU A 46 -2.40 -7.69 -1.36
N VAL A 47 -2.13 -7.40 -0.08
CA VAL A 47 -0.77 -7.27 0.46
C VAL A 47 0.03 -8.57 0.32
N LYS A 48 -0.62 -9.74 0.46
CA LYS A 48 0.02 -11.05 0.23
C LYS A 48 0.43 -11.27 -1.22
N LEU A 49 -0.24 -10.62 -2.17
CA LEU A 49 0.03 -10.75 -3.61
C LEU A 49 1.11 -9.79 -4.09
N VAL A 50 1.41 -8.72 -3.36
CA VAL A 50 2.42 -7.72 -3.77
C VAL A 50 3.79 -8.32 -4.09
N PRO A 51 4.38 -9.23 -3.29
CA PRO A 51 5.69 -9.77 -3.61
C PRO A 51 5.74 -10.51 -4.95
N LEU A 52 4.59 -10.99 -5.43
CA LEU A 52 4.46 -11.69 -6.71
C LEU A 52 4.31 -10.74 -7.91
N GLU A 53 3.98 -9.45 -7.67
CA GLU A 53 3.92 -8.43 -8.72
C GLU A 53 5.32 -8.02 -9.21
N ALA A 54 6.33 -8.10 -8.33
CA ALA A 54 7.71 -7.77 -8.62
C ALA A 54 8.29 -8.74 -9.69
N GLY A 55 8.21 -8.34 -10.96
CA GLY A 55 8.67 -9.13 -12.10
C GLY A 55 7.62 -9.31 -13.20
N ILE A 56 6.40 -8.83 -12.98
CA ILE A 56 5.33 -8.90 -13.97
C ILE A 56 5.32 -7.59 -14.79
N PRO A 57 5.25 -7.67 -16.14
CA PRO A 57 5.16 -6.48 -16.97
C PRO A 57 3.88 -5.69 -16.69
N ASP A 58 3.92 -4.40 -17.04
CA ASP A 58 2.76 -3.54 -16.92
C ASP A 58 1.61 -4.08 -17.80
N PRO A 59 0.35 -4.04 -17.31
CA PRO A 59 -0.75 -4.60 -18.06
C PRO A 59 -1.00 -3.77 -19.34
N PRO A 60 -1.29 -4.45 -20.47
CA PRO A 60 -1.49 -3.76 -21.74
C PRO A 60 -2.74 -2.87 -21.68
N GLY A 61 -2.65 -1.66 -22.23
CA GLY A 61 -3.80 -0.76 -22.38
C GLY A 61 -4.02 0.22 -21.21
N LEU A 62 -3.14 0.27 -20.21
CA LEU A 62 -3.13 1.37 -19.24
C LEU A 62 -2.57 2.65 -19.85
N SER A 63 -3.15 3.79 -19.48
CA SER A 63 -2.61 5.10 -19.84
C SER A 63 -1.31 5.40 -19.09
N GLU A 64 -0.44 6.23 -19.67
CA GLU A 64 0.81 6.66 -19.02
C GLU A 64 0.56 7.36 -17.68
N GLU A 65 -0.55 8.08 -17.53
CA GLU A 65 -0.92 8.75 -16.28
C GLU A 65 -1.17 7.74 -15.15
N LEU A 66 -1.85 6.63 -15.45
CA LEU A 66 -2.07 5.55 -14.48
C LEU A 66 -0.74 4.87 -14.12
N LEU A 67 0.14 4.63 -15.11
CA LEU A 67 1.46 4.06 -14.85
C LEU A 67 2.33 4.96 -13.93
N LYS A 68 2.31 6.28 -14.13
CA LYS A 68 2.98 7.23 -13.22
C LYS A 68 2.40 7.20 -11.80
N GLY A 69 1.07 7.08 -11.69
CA GLY A 69 0.39 6.91 -10.40
C GLY A 69 0.86 5.65 -9.66
N ARG A 70 0.98 4.55 -10.41
CA ARG A 70 1.46 3.25 -9.89
C ARG A 70 2.85 3.33 -9.28
N ASP A 71 3.78 4.04 -9.92
CA ASP A 71 5.16 4.16 -9.40
C ASP A 71 5.21 4.89 -8.05
N ARG A 72 4.37 5.93 -7.87
CA ARG A 72 4.22 6.60 -6.57
C ARG A 72 3.69 5.64 -5.51
N GLU A 73 2.71 4.82 -5.87
CA GLU A 73 2.09 3.85 -4.96
C GLU A 73 3.03 2.69 -4.62
N ARG A 74 3.92 2.29 -5.54
CA ARG A 74 4.98 1.28 -5.27
C ARG A 74 5.90 1.71 -4.14
N THR A 75 6.30 2.98 -4.08
CA THR A 75 7.13 3.48 -2.98
C THR A 75 6.42 3.33 -1.64
N PHE A 76 5.15 3.72 -1.56
CA PHE A 76 4.34 3.54 -0.35
C PHE A 76 4.25 2.06 0.07
N ILE A 77 3.97 1.18 -0.89
CA ILE A 77 3.83 -0.27 -0.62
C ILE A 77 5.18 -0.89 -0.22
N ALA A 78 6.29 -0.43 -0.80
CA ALA A 78 7.62 -0.89 -0.42
C ALA A 78 7.95 -0.55 1.04
N GLN A 79 7.54 0.63 1.53
CA GLN A 79 7.68 1.02 2.94
C GLN A 79 6.78 0.20 3.86
N LEU A 80 5.57 -0.11 3.41
CA LEU A 80 4.62 -0.95 4.15
C LEU A 80 5.14 -2.39 4.35
N LEU A 81 5.82 -2.95 3.35
CA LEU A 81 6.31 -4.34 3.37
C LEU A 81 7.70 -4.49 3.99
N ASP A 82 8.54 -3.46 3.91
CA ASP A 82 9.90 -3.48 4.42
C ASP A 82 10.13 -2.24 5.31
N PRO A 83 10.09 -2.41 6.64
CA PRO A 83 10.35 -1.33 7.59
C PRO A 83 11.68 -0.61 7.39
N LYS A 84 12.67 -1.26 6.73
CA LYS A 84 13.97 -0.64 6.44
C LYS A 84 13.91 0.38 5.31
N LYS A 85 12.86 0.37 4.49
CA LYS A 85 12.64 1.32 3.39
C LYS A 85 11.85 2.54 3.82
N VAL A 86 11.33 2.56 5.05
CA VAL A 86 10.55 3.66 5.60
C VAL A 86 11.37 4.94 5.57
N GLU A 87 10.78 6.00 5.02
CA GLU A 87 11.45 7.28 4.86
C GLU A 87 11.64 7.99 6.21
N GLN A 88 12.69 8.81 6.29
CA GLN A 88 12.94 9.58 7.51
C GLN A 88 11.84 10.64 7.71
N PHE A 89 11.12 10.53 8.82
CA PHE A 89 10.16 11.54 9.24
C PHE A 89 10.86 12.70 9.96
N LYS A 90 10.81 13.89 9.35
CA LYS A 90 11.29 15.12 9.99
C LYS A 90 10.19 15.68 10.87
N ILE A 91 10.42 15.65 12.19
CA ILE A 91 9.48 16.16 13.18
C ILE A 91 9.26 17.67 12.92
N PRO A 92 8.02 18.11 12.62
CA PRO A 92 7.75 19.49 12.21
C PRO A 92 7.72 20.48 13.39
N VAL A 93 7.89 19.98 14.61
CA VAL A 93 7.83 20.76 15.85
C VAL A 93 9.14 20.65 16.61
N ALA A 94 9.51 21.70 17.32
CA ALA A 94 10.70 21.68 18.16
C ALA A 94 10.46 20.80 19.39
N ILE A 95 11.09 19.63 19.42
CA ILE A 95 11.17 18.76 20.59
C ILE A 95 12.54 18.96 21.23
N LYS A 96 12.58 19.28 22.52
CA LYS A 96 13.82 19.41 23.30
C LYS A 96 14.38 18.04 23.69
N ALA A 97 14.66 17.20 22.71
CA ALA A 97 15.21 15.87 22.90
C ALA A 97 16.16 15.52 21.76
N GLU A 98 17.25 14.81 22.09
CA GLU A 98 18.10 14.16 21.10
C GLU A 98 17.61 12.72 20.93
N LEU A 99 17.15 12.38 19.72
CA LEU A 99 16.71 11.03 19.42
C LEU A 99 17.92 10.16 19.08
N ARG A 100 18.02 9.02 19.76
CA ARG A 100 18.92 7.92 19.36
C ARG A 100 18.42 7.31 18.05
N SER A 101 19.28 6.58 17.33
CA SER A 101 18.95 5.97 16.04
C SER A 101 17.65 5.16 16.07
N TYR A 102 17.50 4.24 17.02
CA TYR A 102 16.29 3.43 17.16
C TYR A 102 15.03 4.24 17.55
N GLN A 103 15.19 5.39 18.21
CA GLN A 103 14.07 6.27 18.53
C GLN A 103 13.61 7.02 17.28
N GLN A 104 14.54 7.48 16.44
CA GLN A 104 14.20 8.07 15.16
C GLN A 104 13.59 7.03 14.20
N GLU A 105 14.15 5.81 14.16
CA GLU A 105 13.55 4.70 13.41
C GLU A 105 12.12 4.40 13.87
N GLY A 106 11.86 4.41 15.18
CA GLY A 106 10.52 4.27 15.73
C GLY A 106 9.58 5.46 15.49
N VAL A 107 10.11 6.66 15.21
CA VAL A 107 9.31 7.82 14.76
C VAL A 107 9.02 7.74 13.26
N ASN A 108 9.91 7.12 12.50
CA ASN A 108 9.70 6.92 11.06
C ASN A 108 8.61 5.87 10.82
N TRP A 109 8.55 4.81 11.62
CA TRP A 109 7.57 3.71 11.55
C TRP A 109 6.19 4.10 12.08
#